data_AF-A0AAE3Y674-F1
#
_entry.id   AF-A0AAE3Y674-F1
#
_cell.length_a   1.000
_cell.length_b   1.000
_cell.length_c   1.000
_cell.angle_alpha   90.00
_cell.angle_beta   90.00
_cell.angle_gamma   90.00
#
_symmetry.space_group_name_H-M   'P 1'
#
loop_
_entity.id
_entity.type
_entity.pdbx_description
1 polymer ?
#
loop_
_entity_poly.entity_id
_entity_poly.type
_entity_poly.pdbx_seq_one_letter_code
_entity_poly.pdbx_strand_id
1 'polypeptide(L)'
;MSEKSRLDEIRDELKKLDISPTIFARKEIHELPDILLADEKIVYLVEGRNKLNNHHIILVATDRRLIFVDKEFMYGLKVEDFSYSKISSIQYETAFLLASIDIQITDDIVEIDGVGNYHAELFCEKVREFMARPKEYLQNKTEPTILDQLEQLGKLKEGGVLTEEEFNEQKKKLLEK
;
A
#
# COMPACT_ATOMS: atom_id res chain seq x y z
N MET A 1 -8.02 -5.57 28.26
CA MET A 1 -7.30 -6.04 27.06
C MET A 1 -6.39 -4.90 26.65
N SER A 2 -5.07 -5.11 26.57
CA SER A 2 -4.16 -4.05 26.12
C SER A 2 -4.54 -3.67 24.70
N GLU A 3 -4.72 -2.38 24.42
CA GLU A 3 -4.75 -1.91 23.03
C GLU A 3 -3.47 -2.37 22.34
N LYS A 4 -3.62 -2.90 21.12
CA LYS A 4 -2.51 -3.42 20.34
C LYS A 4 -1.75 -2.23 19.77
N SER A 5 -0.42 -2.22 19.89
CA SER A 5 0.38 -1.14 19.28
C SER A 5 0.26 -1.21 17.77
N ARG A 6 0.30 -0.04 17.10
CA ARG A 6 0.33 0.05 15.62
C ARG A 6 1.41 -0.85 15.01
N LEU A 7 2.56 -0.97 15.67
CA LEU A 7 3.64 -1.85 15.24
C LEU A 7 3.24 -3.34 15.28
N ASP A 8 2.44 -3.75 16.26
CA ASP A 8 1.98 -5.13 16.37
C ASP A 8 0.87 -5.43 15.35
N GLU A 9 0.06 -4.45 14.97
CA GLU A 9 -0.87 -4.57 13.85
C GLU A 9 -0.14 -4.78 12.52
N ILE A 10 0.92 -3.99 12.27
CA ILE A 10 1.75 -4.12 11.08
C ILE A 10 2.42 -5.50 11.05
N ARG A 11 2.96 -5.98 12.17
CA ARG A 11 3.53 -7.34 12.26
C ARG A 11 2.51 -8.42 11.97
N ASP A 12 1.27 -8.26 12.41
CA ASP A 12 0.19 -9.18 12.10
C ASP A 12 -0.20 -9.14 10.61
N GLU A 13 -0.21 -7.95 10.01
CA GLU A 13 -0.45 -7.79 8.57
C GLU A 13 0.64 -8.49 7.75
N LEU A 14 1.91 -8.29 8.09
CA LEU A 14 3.03 -8.98 7.43
C LEU A 14 2.93 -10.50 7.55
N LYS A 15 2.56 -11.02 8.73
CA LYS A 15 2.32 -12.46 8.92
C LYS A 15 1.19 -13.00 8.04
N LYS A 16 0.11 -12.23 7.85
CA LYS A 16 -1.01 -12.63 6.96
C LYS A 16 -0.59 -12.65 5.49
N LEU A 17 0.40 -11.85 5.12
CA LEU A 17 0.99 -11.81 3.78
C LEU A 17 2.08 -12.86 3.58
N ASP A 18 2.32 -13.74 4.57
CA ASP A 18 3.41 -14.72 4.59
C ASP A 18 4.80 -14.06 4.46
N ILE A 19 4.93 -12.85 5.00
CA ILE A 19 6.18 -12.10 5.03
C ILE A 19 6.77 -12.24 6.43
N SER A 20 7.98 -12.82 6.48
CA SER A 20 8.77 -12.95 7.70
C SER A 20 10.09 -12.22 7.53
N PRO A 21 10.13 -10.89 7.78
CA PRO A 21 11.34 -10.12 7.63
C PRO A 21 12.42 -10.62 8.58
N THR A 22 13.66 -10.60 8.12
CA THR A 22 14.80 -11.00 8.92
C THR A 22 15.15 -9.93 9.94
N ILE A 23 16.13 -10.24 10.80
CA ILE A 23 16.65 -9.28 11.77
C ILE A 23 17.26 -8.04 11.11
N PHE A 24 17.63 -8.11 9.83
CA PHE A 24 18.26 -7.01 9.10
C PHE A 24 17.28 -5.89 8.76
N ALA A 25 16.02 -6.21 8.44
CA ALA A 25 14.95 -5.23 8.18
C ALA A 25 14.28 -4.69 9.46
N ARG A 26 14.74 -5.12 10.64
CA ARG A 26 14.06 -4.81 11.89
C ARG A 26 13.96 -3.31 12.12
N LYS A 27 15.00 -2.55 11.81
CA LYS A 27 15.03 -1.11 12.12
C LYS A 27 13.99 -0.37 11.28
N GLU A 28 13.94 -0.69 10.00
CA GLU A 28 13.04 -0.10 9.02
C GLU A 28 11.58 -0.44 9.36
N ILE A 29 11.30 -1.68 9.78
CA ILE A 29 9.97 -2.10 10.22
C ILE A 29 9.48 -1.32 11.44
N HIS A 30 10.39 -0.94 12.36
CA HIS A 30 9.99 -0.16 13.54
C HIS A 30 9.58 1.27 13.20
N GLU A 31 9.93 1.77 12.01
CA GLU A 31 9.51 3.10 11.55
C GLU A 31 8.17 3.08 10.82
N LEU A 32 7.71 1.92 10.33
CA LEU A 32 6.45 1.82 9.60
C LEU A 32 5.23 2.40 10.34
N PRO A 33 5.09 2.31 11.68
CA PRO A 33 4.02 2.99 12.40
C PRO A 33 3.96 4.51 12.18
N ASP A 34 5.12 5.15 12.01
CA ASP A 34 5.23 6.61 11.82
C ASP A 34 5.21 7.00 10.33
N ILE A 35 5.57 6.06 9.44
CA ILE A 35 5.61 6.26 7.98
C ILE A 35 4.25 6.01 7.32
N LEU A 36 3.54 4.97 7.76
CA LEU A 36 2.25 4.57 7.19
C LEU A 36 1.11 5.39 7.81
N LEU A 37 0.15 5.79 6.98
CA LEU A 37 -1.09 6.36 7.50
C LEU A 37 -1.90 5.30 8.26
N ALA A 38 -2.80 5.75 9.13
CA ALA A 38 -3.60 4.87 9.98
C ALA A 38 -4.45 3.86 9.18
N ASP A 39 -4.94 4.28 8.01
CA ASP A 39 -5.79 3.49 7.11
C ASP A 39 -5.07 2.95 5.88
N GLU A 40 -3.75 3.19 5.77
CA GLU A 40 -2.91 2.69 4.69
C GLU A 40 -2.58 1.21 4.93
N LYS A 41 -2.76 0.41 3.87
CA LYS A 41 -2.63 -1.06 3.93
C LYS A 41 -1.43 -1.53 3.13
N ILE A 42 -0.72 -2.51 3.67
CA ILE A 42 0.40 -3.14 2.98
C ILE A 42 -0.15 -4.16 1.98
N VAL A 43 0.21 -3.99 0.71
CA VAL A 43 -0.06 -4.95 -0.36
C VAL A 43 1.00 -6.05 -0.33
N TYR A 44 2.28 -5.67 -0.28
CA TYR A 44 3.40 -6.58 -0.10
C TYR A 44 4.65 -5.82 0.37
N LEU A 45 5.63 -6.52 0.92
CA LEU A 45 6.89 -5.96 1.40
C LEU A 45 8.03 -6.91 1.08
N VAL A 46 9.16 -6.35 0.64
CA VAL A 46 10.42 -7.08 0.51
C VAL A 46 11.51 -6.36 1.29
N GLU A 47 12.45 -7.14 1.79
CA GLU A 47 13.71 -6.65 2.33
C GLU A 47 14.83 -6.95 1.33
N GLY A 48 15.85 -6.10 1.34
CA GLY A 48 17.00 -6.25 0.46
C GLY A 48 18.10 -5.29 0.86
N ARG A 49 18.92 -4.94 -0.13
CA ARG A 49 20.00 -3.97 0.00
C ARG A 49 19.90 -2.94 -1.11
N ASN A 50 20.15 -1.70 -0.77
CA ASN A 50 20.30 -0.65 -1.77
C ASN A 50 21.58 -0.92 -2.59
N LYS A 51 21.46 -0.93 -3.91
CA LYS A 51 22.54 -1.29 -4.83
C LYS A 51 23.72 -0.31 -4.81
N LEU A 52 23.49 0.95 -4.42
CA LEU A 52 24.51 2.00 -4.42
C LEU A 52 25.40 1.99 -3.17
N ASN A 53 24.79 1.81 -1.99
CA ASN A 53 25.48 1.92 -0.69
C ASN A 53 25.50 0.60 0.11
N ASN A 54 24.83 -0.46 -0.38
CA ASN A 54 24.71 -1.77 0.26
C ASN A 54 24.03 -1.74 1.65
N HIS A 55 23.26 -0.69 1.95
CA HIS A 55 22.49 -0.60 3.19
C HIS A 55 21.29 -1.53 3.18
N HIS A 56 20.94 -2.06 4.34
CA HIS A 56 19.71 -2.84 4.49
C HIS A 56 18.52 -1.92 4.40
N ILE A 57 17.56 -2.29 3.57
CA ILE A 57 16.38 -1.50 3.28
C ILE A 57 15.16 -2.40 3.23
N ILE A 58 13.99 -1.77 3.27
CA ILE A 58 12.73 -2.41 2.86
C ILE A 58 12.09 -1.60 1.75
N LEU A 59 11.40 -2.32 0.88
CA LEU A 59 10.48 -1.75 -0.09
C LEU A 59 9.07 -2.22 0.22
N VAL A 60 8.19 -1.27 0.45
CA VAL A 60 6.81 -1.50 0.88
C VAL A 60 5.88 -1.05 -0.22
N ALA A 61 5.10 -1.98 -0.77
CA ALA A 61 3.97 -1.65 -1.62
C ALA A 61 2.73 -1.50 -0.76
N THR A 62 2.08 -0.34 -0.82
CA THR A 62 0.82 -0.07 -0.10
C THR A 62 -0.35 0.05 -1.06
N ASP A 63 -1.56 0.24 -0.55
CA ASP A 63 -2.72 0.57 -1.37
C ASP A 63 -2.71 2.02 -1.91
N ARG A 64 -1.62 2.78 -1.67
CA ARG A 64 -1.48 4.17 -2.11
C ARG A 64 -0.22 4.42 -2.95
N ARG A 65 0.91 3.84 -2.54
CA ARG A 65 2.23 4.16 -3.09
C ARG A 65 3.24 3.04 -2.83
N LEU A 66 4.36 3.08 -3.53
CA LEU A 66 5.56 2.36 -3.10
C LEU A 66 6.34 3.24 -2.12
N ILE A 67 6.91 2.64 -1.09
CA ILE A 67 7.71 3.32 -0.07
C ILE A 67 9.04 2.60 0.06
N PHE A 68 10.12 3.32 -0.19
CA PHE A 68 11.48 2.90 0.07
C PHE A 68 11.88 3.42 1.46
N VAL A 69 12.38 2.52 2.32
CA VAL A 69 12.78 2.86 3.69
C VAL A 69 14.19 2.34 3.94
N ASP A 70 15.10 3.26 4.25
CA ASP A 70 16.50 3.00 4.61
C ASP A 70 16.78 3.66 5.97
N LYS A 71 17.01 2.84 7.01
CA LYS A 71 17.29 3.33 8.35
C LYS A 71 18.75 3.05 8.73
N GLU A 72 19.58 4.03 8.44
CA GLU A 72 20.98 3.97 8.79
C GLU A 72 21.22 4.16 10.30
N PHE A 73 22.30 3.55 10.78
CA PHE A 73 22.69 3.67 12.19
C PHE A 73 23.26 5.07 12.53
N MET A 74 23.85 5.79 11.56
CA MET A 74 24.54 7.06 11.81
C MET A 74 23.91 8.30 11.15
N TYR A 75 23.29 8.17 9.97
CA TYR A 75 22.80 9.32 9.17
C TYR A 75 21.29 9.53 9.20
N GLY A 76 20.55 8.71 9.96
CA GLY A 76 19.12 8.86 10.18
C GLY A 76 18.27 8.00 9.25
N LEU A 77 16.99 8.34 9.19
CA LEU A 77 15.97 7.64 8.42
C LEU A 77 15.79 8.34 7.06
N LYS A 78 15.97 7.59 5.97
CA LYS A 78 15.61 8.02 4.62
C LYS A 78 14.33 7.29 4.19
N VAL A 79 13.31 8.07 3.81
CA VAL A 79 12.05 7.57 3.29
C VAL A 79 11.77 8.24 1.97
N GLU A 80 11.49 7.45 0.94
CA GLU A 80 11.10 7.95 -0.37
C GLU A 80 9.80 7.26 -0.78
N ASP A 81 8.84 8.04 -1.25
CA ASP A 81 7.55 7.52 -1.67
C ASP A 81 7.24 7.82 -3.13
N PHE A 82 6.74 6.80 -3.82
CA PHE A 82 6.50 6.83 -5.25
C PHE A 82 5.04 6.50 -5.52
N SER A 83 4.30 7.51 -5.99
CA SER A 83 2.95 7.29 -6.52
C SER A 83 3.00 6.26 -7.65
N TYR A 84 2.05 5.32 -7.65
CA TYR A 84 1.88 4.36 -8.74
C TYR A 84 1.72 5.03 -10.11
N SER A 85 1.20 6.27 -10.17
CA SER A 85 1.07 7.02 -11.43
C SER A 85 2.42 7.42 -12.05
N LYS A 86 3.51 7.44 -11.27
CA LYS A 86 4.84 7.81 -11.73
C LYS A 86 5.72 6.60 -12.06
N ILE A 87 5.26 5.39 -11.71
CA ILE A 87 5.98 4.14 -11.99
C ILE A 87 5.61 3.70 -13.40
N SER A 88 6.60 3.62 -14.29
CA SER A 88 6.41 3.16 -15.67
C SER A 88 6.60 1.65 -15.80
N SER A 89 7.47 1.04 -14.98
CA SER A 89 7.65 -0.41 -14.94
C SER A 89 8.27 -0.88 -13.63
N ILE A 90 7.97 -2.13 -13.28
CA ILE A 90 8.61 -2.87 -12.20
C ILE A 90 9.03 -4.25 -12.71
N GLN A 91 10.32 -4.56 -12.55
CA GLN A 91 10.97 -5.75 -13.08
C GLN A 91 11.84 -6.39 -11.99
N TYR A 92 12.09 -7.69 -12.12
CA TYR A 92 13.04 -8.40 -11.28
C TYR A 92 13.96 -9.26 -12.14
N GLU A 93 15.19 -9.45 -11.67
CA GLU A 93 16.17 -10.34 -12.27
C GLU A 93 16.63 -11.34 -11.21
N THR A 94 16.44 -12.64 -11.47
CA THR A 94 16.87 -13.70 -10.54
C THR A 94 18.29 -14.13 -10.84
N ALA A 95 19.14 -14.20 -9.80
CA ALA A 95 20.44 -14.88 -9.87
C ALA A 95 20.44 -16.18 -9.05
N PHE A 96 21.59 -16.84 -8.96
CA PHE A 96 21.71 -18.17 -8.34
C PHE A 96 21.22 -18.24 -6.88
N LEU A 97 21.34 -17.15 -6.11
CA LEU A 97 20.92 -17.10 -4.70
C LEU A 97 19.85 -16.04 -4.41
N LEU A 98 19.98 -14.86 -5.02
CA LEU A 98 19.17 -13.68 -4.73
C LEU A 98 18.82 -12.99 -6.05
N ALA A 99 17.78 -12.16 -5.99
CA ALA A 99 17.28 -11.37 -7.08
C ALA A 99 17.48 -9.88 -6.83
N SER A 100 17.49 -9.12 -7.91
CA SER A 100 17.32 -7.68 -7.90
C SER A 100 15.92 -7.28 -8.36
N ILE A 101 15.48 -6.12 -7.92
CA ILE A 101 14.22 -5.48 -8.34
C ILE A 101 14.56 -4.08 -8.84
N ASP A 102 14.13 -3.77 -10.06
CA ASP A 102 14.33 -2.48 -10.70
C ASP A 102 12.97 -1.81 -10.97
N ILE A 103 12.82 -0.59 -10.46
CA ILE A 103 11.59 0.20 -10.58
C ILE A 103 11.91 1.46 -11.35
N GLN A 104 11.36 1.54 -12.56
CA GLN A 104 11.49 2.73 -13.39
C GLN A 104 10.41 3.74 -12.99
N ILE A 105 10.86 4.92 -12.59
CA ILE A 105 10.05 6.10 -12.33
C ILE A 105 10.37 7.13 -13.42
N THR A 106 9.46 8.09 -13.66
CA THR A 106 9.55 9.07 -14.77
C THR A 106 10.95 9.67 -14.98
N ASP A 107 11.66 10.00 -13.89
CA ASP A 107 12.97 10.66 -13.94
C ASP A 107 14.04 9.94 -13.10
N ASP A 108 13.77 8.71 -12.64
CA ASP A 108 14.66 7.99 -11.72
C ASP A 108 14.51 6.48 -11.82
N ILE A 109 15.50 5.74 -11.29
CA ILE A 109 15.46 4.28 -11.16
C ILE A 109 15.74 3.92 -9.70
N VAL A 110 14.81 3.20 -9.09
CA VAL A 110 15.02 2.61 -7.77
C VAL A 110 15.43 1.16 -7.96
N GLU A 111 16.66 0.86 -7.55
CA GLU A 111 17.24 -0.49 -7.65
C GLU A 111 17.48 -1.08 -6.27
N ILE A 112 17.02 -2.32 -6.11
CA ILE A 112 17.20 -3.12 -4.91
C ILE A 112 17.87 -4.44 -5.30
N ASP A 113 18.82 -4.88 -4.48
CA ASP A 113 19.51 -6.16 -4.65
C ASP A 113 19.38 -7.03 -3.40
N GLY A 114 19.73 -8.31 -3.51
CA GLY A 114 19.78 -9.22 -2.38
C GLY A 114 18.41 -9.66 -1.86
N VAL A 115 17.38 -9.61 -2.70
CA VAL A 115 16.03 -10.06 -2.35
C VAL A 115 15.93 -11.57 -2.60
N GLY A 116 15.21 -12.31 -1.76
CA GLY A 116 14.95 -13.73 -2.05
C GLY A 116 14.20 -13.89 -3.37
N ASN A 117 14.65 -14.79 -4.26
CA ASN A 117 14.11 -14.97 -5.62
C ASN A 117 12.57 -15.06 -5.65
N TYR A 118 12.00 -15.90 -4.80
CA TYR A 118 10.54 -16.06 -4.68
C TYR A 118 9.83 -14.76 -4.29
N HIS A 119 10.39 -14.02 -3.32
CA HIS A 119 9.78 -12.79 -2.84
C HIS A 119 9.91 -11.64 -3.84
N ALA A 120 10.99 -11.59 -4.63
CA ALA A 120 11.16 -10.60 -5.69
C ALA A 120 10.12 -10.77 -6.80
N GLU A 121 9.91 -12.02 -7.25
CA GLU A 121 8.87 -12.36 -8.21
C GLU A 121 7.49 -11.99 -7.68
N LEU A 122 7.15 -12.45 -6.47
CA LEU A 122 5.86 -12.22 -5.85
C LEU A 122 5.59 -10.73 -5.60
N PHE A 123 6.59 -9.96 -5.16
CA PHE A 123 6.48 -8.52 -4.99
C PHE A 123 6.13 -7.83 -6.31
N CYS A 124 6.90 -8.12 -7.35
CA CYS A 124 6.67 -7.54 -8.67
C CYS A 124 5.30 -7.92 -9.25
N GLU A 125 4.86 -9.16 -9.06
CA GLU A 125 3.53 -9.61 -9.44
C GLU A 125 2.44 -8.83 -8.69
N LYS A 126 2.50 -8.78 -7.36
CA LYS A 126 1.49 -8.09 -6.53
C LYS A 126 1.39 -6.60 -6.84
N VAL A 127 2.52 -5.95 -7.09
CA VAL A 127 2.55 -4.53 -7.49
C VAL A 127 1.92 -4.34 -8.87
N ARG A 128 2.28 -5.16 -9.86
CA ARG A 128 1.68 -5.07 -11.20
C ARG A 128 0.18 -5.35 -11.18
N GLU A 129 -0.25 -6.38 -10.45
CA GLU A 129 -1.66 -6.68 -10.24
C GLU A 129 -2.39 -5.49 -9.61
N PHE A 130 -1.79 -4.85 -8.60
CA PHE A 130 -2.37 -3.68 -7.95
C PHE A 130 -2.48 -2.49 -8.92
N MET A 131 -1.41 -2.19 -9.67
CA MET A 131 -1.37 -1.09 -10.65
C MET A 131 -2.34 -1.30 -11.82
N ALA A 132 -2.60 -2.55 -12.19
CA ALA A 132 -3.52 -2.92 -13.27
C ALA A 132 -5.00 -2.80 -12.88
N ARG A 133 -5.31 -2.65 -11.58
CA ARG A 133 -6.71 -2.48 -11.14
C ARG A 133 -7.28 -1.18 -11.72
N PRO A 134 -8.50 -1.20 -12.28
CA PRO A 134 -9.18 0.01 -12.70
C PRO A 134 -9.23 1.02 -11.53
N LYS A 135 -8.79 2.26 -11.77
CA LYS A 135 -8.73 3.32 -10.75
C LYS A 135 -10.07 3.66 -10.10
N GLU A 136 -11.18 3.14 -10.64
CA GLU A 136 -12.53 3.24 -10.06
C GLU A 136 -12.63 2.63 -8.64
N TYR A 137 -11.70 1.76 -8.24
CA TYR A 137 -11.69 1.16 -6.89
C TYR A 137 -10.92 1.97 -5.83
N LEU A 138 -10.16 3.01 -6.22
CA LEU A 138 -9.41 3.84 -5.26
C LEU A 138 -10.23 5.02 -4.72
N GLN A 139 -11.47 5.20 -5.19
CA GLN A 139 -12.30 6.34 -4.79
C GLN A 139 -13.21 6.08 -3.58
N ASN A 140 -13.32 4.87 -3.04
CA ASN A 140 -14.24 4.64 -1.92
C ASN A 140 -13.71 3.64 -0.90
N LYS A 141 -12.99 4.16 0.10
CA LYS A 141 -13.03 3.60 1.45
C LYS A 141 -13.07 4.65 2.56
N THR A 142 -13.54 5.85 2.23
CA THR A 142 -14.24 6.66 3.24
C THR A 142 -15.60 6.00 3.39
N GLU A 143 -16.07 5.74 4.62
CA GLU A 143 -17.48 5.42 4.80
C GLU A 143 -18.29 6.52 4.08
N PRO A 144 -19.24 6.16 3.21
CA PRO A 144 -19.95 7.15 2.41
C PRO A 144 -20.58 8.16 3.37
N THR A 145 -20.24 9.43 3.20
CA THR A 145 -20.81 10.47 4.05
C THR A 145 -22.31 10.55 3.79
N ILE A 146 -23.05 11.13 4.73
CA ILE A 146 -24.50 11.35 4.57
C ILE A 146 -24.80 12.06 3.24
N LEU A 147 -23.92 12.96 2.80
CA LEU A 147 -24.03 13.67 1.52
C LEU A 147 -23.88 12.73 0.31
N ASP A 148 -22.90 11.83 0.33
CA ASP A 148 -22.68 10.86 -0.75
C ASP A 148 -23.88 9.88 -0.87
N GLN A 149 -24.43 9.47 0.27
CA GLN A 149 -25.62 8.61 0.32
C GLN A 149 -26.86 9.33 -0.23
N LEU A 150 -27.03 10.62 0.08
CA LEU A 150 -28.12 11.44 -0.45
C LEU A 150 -28.00 11.66 -1.96
N GLU A 151 -26.78 11.82 -2.49
CA GLU A 151 -26.56 11.95 -3.93
C GLU A 151 -26.89 10.65 -4.68
N GLN A 152 -26.46 9.50 -4.15
CA GLN A 152 -26.83 8.20 -4.70
C GLN A 152 -28.34 7.95 -4.67
N LEU A 153 -29.00 8.32 -3.57
CA LEU A 153 -30.44 8.22 -3.44
C LEU A 153 -31.17 9.09 -4.48
N GLY A 154 -30.65 10.28 -4.78
CA GLY A 154 -31.16 11.17 -5.84
C GLY A 154 -31.08 10.54 -7.23
N LYS A 155 -29.94 9.94 -7.56
CA LYS A 155 -29.72 9.25 -8.84
C LYS A 155 -30.68 8.08 -9.05
N LEU A 156 -31.01 7.34 -7.98
CA LEU A 156 -31.96 6.23 -8.04
C LEU A 156 -33.41 6.69 -8.30
N LYS A 157 -33.80 7.84 -7.76
CA LYS A 157 -35.10 8.48 -8.05
C LYS A 157 -35.15 8.96 -9.51
N GLU A 158 -34.12 9.68 -9.96
CA GLU A 158 -34.02 10.20 -11.32
C GLU A 158 -33.97 9.08 -12.37
N GLY A 159 -33.32 7.96 -12.04
CA GLY A 159 -33.30 6.75 -12.85
C GLY A 159 -34.61 5.95 -12.86
N GLY A 160 -35.63 6.38 -12.12
CA GLY A 160 -36.93 5.70 -12.02
C GLY A 160 -36.88 4.36 -11.29
N VAL A 161 -35.80 4.09 -10.56
CA VAL A 161 -35.62 2.86 -9.76
C VAL A 161 -36.39 2.96 -8.45
N LEU A 162 -36.54 4.18 -7.92
CA LEU A 162 -37.32 4.48 -6.72
C LEU A 162 -38.48 5.40 -7.04
N THR A 163 -39.61 5.17 -6.38
CA THR A 163 -40.73 6.11 -6.36
C THR A 163 -40.43 7.34 -5.49
N GLU A 164 -41.20 8.41 -5.68
CA GLU A 164 -41.11 9.64 -4.87
C GLU A 164 -41.28 9.36 -3.37
N GLU A 165 -42.14 8.40 -3.03
CA GLU A 165 -42.47 7.99 -1.66
C GLU A 165 -41.31 7.22 -1.01
N GLU A 166 -40.77 6.22 -1.71
CA GLU A 166 -39.61 5.45 -1.25
C GLU A 166 -38.36 6.33 -1.08
N PHE A 167 -38.16 7.27 -2.01
CA PHE A 167 -37.08 8.26 -1.93
C PHE A 167 -37.20 9.11 -0.66
N ASN A 168 -38.38 9.65 -0.37
CA ASN A 168 -38.57 10.53 0.78
C ASN A 168 -38.42 9.80 2.13
N GLU A 169 -38.86 8.54 2.21
CA GLU A 169 -38.70 7.73 3.43
C GLU A 169 -37.22 7.43 3.71
N GLN A 170 -36.45 7.05 2.69
CA GLN A 170 -35.02 6.76 2.82
C GLN A 170 -34.22 8.04 3.11
N LYS A 171 -34.55 9.16 2.46
CA LYS A 171 -33.92 10.46 2.70
C LYS A 171 -34.07 10.89 4.16
N LYS A 172 -35.25 10.69 4.75
CA LYS A 172 -35.52 11.03 6.15
C LYS A 172 -34.70 10.16 7.12
N LYS A 173 -34.65 8.84 6.89
CA LYS A 173 -33.82 7.91 7.68
C LYS A 173 -32.33 8.27 7.65
N LEU A 174 -31.83 8.76 6.51
CA LEU A 174 -30.43 9.17 6.36
C LEU A 174 -30.11 10.50 7.06
N LEU A 175 -31.06 11.42 7.15
CA LEU A 175 -30.87 12.72 7.82
C LEU A 175 -31.07 12.67 9.34
N GLU A 176 -31.75 11.63 9.86
CA GLU A 176 -31.97 11.40 11.29
C GLU A 176 -30.84 10.58 11.95
N LYS A 177 -29.84 10.17 11.18
CA LYS A 177 -28.68 9.39 11.61
C LYS A 177 -27.51 10.29 11.99
#